data_AF-A0A0C9VE98-F1
#
_entry.id   AF-A0A0C9VE98-F1
#
_cell.length_a   1.000
_cell.length_b   1.000
_cell.length_c   1.000
_cell.angle_alpha   90.00
_cell.angle_beta   90.00
_cell.angle_gamma   90.00
#
_symmetry.space_group_name_H-M   'P 1'
#
loop_
_entity.id
_entity.type
_entity.pdbx_description
1 polymer ?
#
loop_
_entity_poly.entity_id
_entity_poly.type
_entity_poly.pdbx_seq_one_letter_code
_entity_poly.pdbx_strand_id
1 'polypeptide(L)'
;QKLKAHLVEPLLTIVIQNRLVAPTLLNSLALVSICNSSMTWISFVSLLSSTGFCTMFSNIRLSSDFACLLDALFHLHATNTCQPLHTEPLLRIYGGTMSASDRRLLSIMRLFEAEKHTSDSTFSARWSPTLDASATSVLEVVQNFNPIRMLRTCLAFPNWRRFGEEKDAKQGPADELMYDPLIMIVL
;
A
#
# COMPACT_ATOMS: atom_id res chain seq x y z
N GLN A 1 4.65 29.00 -6.29
CA GLN A 1 5.46 28.86 -7.53
C GLN A 1 5.05 27.54 -8.18
N LYS A 2 4.69 27.52 -9.47
CA LYS A 2 4.37 26.28 -10.19
C LYS A 2 5.67 25.55 -10.52
N LEU A 3 5.86 24.33 -10.00
CA LEU A 3 6.97 23.46 -10.40
C LEU A 3 6.75 23.07 -11.87
N LYS A 4 7.79 23.21 -12.72
CA LYS A 4 7.67 22.83 -14.14
C LYS A 4 7.52 21.31 -14.24
N ALA A 5 6.53 20.84 -15.00
CA ALA A 5 6.18 19.42 -15.09
C ALA A 5 7.36 18.50 -15.47
N HIS A 6 8.29 18.99 -16.30
CA HIS A 6 9.49 18.23 -16.70
C HIS A 6 10.55 18.08 -15.60
N LEU A 7 10.49 18.85 -14.51
CA LEU A 7 11.42 18.72 -13.38
C LEU A 7 10.92 17.73 -12.34
N VAL A 8 9.64 17.38 -12.36
CA VAL A 8 9.01 16.50 -11.36
C VAL A 8 9.57 15.09 -11.47
N GLU A 9 9.73 14.58 -12.69
CA GLU A 9 10.19 13.22 -12.97
C GLU A 9 11.66 12.98 -12.55
N PRO A 10 12.64 13.83 -12.90
CA PRO A 10 13.99 13.73 -12.37
C PRO A 10 14.05 13.84 -10.85
N LEU A 11 13.27 14.74 -10.25
CA LEU A 11 13.21 14.90 -8.80
C LEU A 11 12.66 13.66 -8.11
N LEU A 12 11.60 13.07 -8.65
CA LEU A 12 11.02 11.82 -8.13
C LEU A 12 12.03 10.68 -8.24
N THR A 13 12.68 10.55 -9.39
CA THR A 13 13.73 9.55 -9.63
C THR A 13 14.87 9.72 -8.63
N ILE A 14 15.35 10.95 -8.41
CA ILE A 14 16.42 11.27 -7.45
C ILE A 14 15.98 11.02 -6.01
N VAL A 15 14.77 11.42 -5.62
CA VAL A 15 14.24 11.22 -4.25
C VAL A 15 14.17 9.74 -3.94
N ILE A 16 13.73 8.93 -4.90
CA ILE A 16 13.59 7.50 -4.69
C ILE A 16 14.95 6.78 -4.77
N GLN A 17 15.80 7.12 -5.75
CA GLN A 17 17.15 6.54 -5.88
C GLN A 17 18.04 6.89 -4.68
N ASN A 18 17.98 8.12 -4.18
CA ASN A 18 18.78 8.58 -3.04
C ASN A 18 18.15 8.27 -1.69
N ARG A 19 17.06 7.49 -1.64
CA ARG A 19 16.39 7.09 -0.40
C ARG A 19 16.01 8.29 0.48
N LEU A 20 15.69 9.43 -0.14
CA LEU A 20 15.38 10.67 0.56
C LEU A 20 13.96 10.60 1.11
N VAL A 21 13.80 9.90 2.24
CA VAL A 21 12.58 9.87 3.05
C VAL A 21 12.49 11.16 3.86
N ALA A 22 12.54 12.30 3.18
CA ALA A 22 12.19 13.57 3.80
C ALA A 22 10.67 13.75 3.67
N PRO A 23 9.91 13.74 4.78
CA PRO A 23 8.44 13.86 4.79
C PRO A 23 7.94 15.05 3.95
N THR A 24 8.70 16.14 4.01
CA THR A 24 8.40 17.39 3.32
C THR A 24 8.50 17.27 1.80
N LEU A 25 9.47 16.50 1.28
CA LEU A 25 9.64 16.28 -0.16
C LEU A 25 8.53 15.36 -0.70
N LEU A 26 8.17 14.29 0.01
CA LEU A 26 7.10 13.37 -0.40
C LEU A 26 5.74 14.07 -0.46
N ASN A 27 5.39 14.89 0.54
CA ASN A 27 4.15 15.68 0.50
C ASN A 27 4.14 16.70 -0.64
N SER A 28 5.27 17.35 -0.91
CA SER A 28 5.37 18.27 -2.05
C SER A 28 5.25 17.55 -3.39
N LEU A 29 5.78 16.33 -3.52
CA LEU A 29 5.67 15.50 -4.72
C LEU A 29 4.25 14.97 -4.93
N ALA A 30 3.56 14.56 -3.87
CA ALA A 30 2.15 14.16 -3.94
C ALA A 30 1.27 15.31 -4.46
N LEU A 31 1.44 16.51 -3.90
CA LEU A 31 0.74 17.71 -4.37
C LEU A 31 1.08 18.03 -5.84
N VAL A 32 2.36 17.97 -6.22
CA VAL A 32 2.79 18.27 -7.59
C VAL A 32 2.30 17.21 -8.58
N SER A 33 2.23 15.93 -8.19
CA SER A 33 1.66 14.85 -8.99
C SER A 33 0.16 15.02 -9.20
N ILE A 34 -0.57 15.41 -8.16
CA ILE A 34 -2.01 15.69 -8.26
C ILE A 34 -2.26 16.92 -9.14
N CYS A 35 -1.40 17.94 -9.05
CA CYS A 35 -1.55 19.18 -9.82
C CYS A 35 -1.04 19.09 -11.27
N ASN A 36 -0.15 18.15 -11.61
CA ASN A 36 0.35 17.95 -12.96
C ASN A 36 -0.14 16.60 -13.49
N SER A 37 -1.24 16.62 -14.25
CA SER A 37 -1.80 15.47 -14.99
C SER A 37 -0.86 14.85 -16.03
N SER A 38 0.30 15.45 -16.26
CA SER A 38 1.35 14.99 -17.18
C SER A 38 2.45 14.16 -16.49
N MET A 39 2.26 13.71 -15.24
CA MET A 39 3.12 12.65 -14.74
C MET A 39 2.95 11.43 -15.64
N THR A 40 4.00 11.09 -16.37
CA THR A 40 4.09 9.84 -17.11
C THR A 40 4.20 8.73 -16.07
N TRP A 41 3.05 8.21 -15.65
CA TRP A 41 2.87 6.98 -14.89
C TRP A 41 3.93 5.90 -15.21
N ILE A 42 4.37 5.82 -16.47
CA ILE A 42 5.50 5.06 -16.99
C ILE A 42 6.75 5.07 -16.08
N SER A 43 7.18 6.23 -15.59
CA SER A 43 8.39 6.36 -14.78
C SER A 43 8.20 5.80 -13.36
N PHE A 44 6.97 5.85 -12.85
CA PHE A 44 6.58 5.23 -11.59
C PHE A 44 6.34 3.72 -11.73
N VAL A 45 5.86 3.25 -12.88
CA VAL A 45 5.83 1.81 -13.23
C VAL A 45 7.22 1.21 -13.22
N SER A 46 8.15 1.86 -13.92
CA SER A 46 9.55 1.41 -13.97
C SER A 46 10.14 1.26 -12.56
N LEU A 47 9.69 2.10 -11.63
CA LEU A 47 10.07 2.07 -10.24
C LEU A 47 9.47 0.90 -9.45
N LEU A 48 8.15 0.69 -9.54
CA LEU A 48 7.45 -0.43 -8.90
C LEU A 48 7.95 -1.79 -9.42
N SER A 49 8.26 -1.85 -10.72
CA SER A 49 8.78 -3.05 -11.38
C SER A 49 10.29 -3.23 -11.19
N SER A 50 11.00 -2.28 -10.57
CA SER A 50 12.42 -2.45 -10.29
C SER A 50 12.60 -3.54 -9.22
N THR A 51 13.52 -4.47 -9.46
CA THR A 51 13.88 -5.53 -8.49
C THR A 51 14.39 -4.97 -7.15
N GLY A 52 14.79 -3.69 -7.13
CA GLY A 52 15.16 -2.94 -5.94
C GLY A 52 13.97 -2.51 -5.06
N PHE A 53 12.76 -2.41 -5.58
CA PHE A 53 11.60 -1.91 -4.83
C PHE A 53 11.26 -2.82 -3.65
N CYS A 54 11.03 -4.11 -3.91
CA CYS A 54 10.70 -5.08 -2.87
C CYS A 54 11.84 -5.23 -1.86
N THR A 55 13.10 -5.25 -2.30
CA THR A 55 14.26 -5.38 -1.39
C THR A 55 14.53 -4.12 -0.56
N MET A 56 14.14 -2.95 -1.06
CA MET A 56 14.24 -1.67 -0.36
C MET A 56 13.18 -1.53 0.74
N PHE A 57 11.95 -1.96 0.45
CA PHE A 57 10.82 -1.82 1.37
C PHE A 57 10.55 -3.07 2.22
N SER A 58 11.15 -4.22 1.89
CA SER A 58 11.16 -5.39 2.79
C SER A 58 11.96 -5.11 4.06
N ASN A 59 13.05 -4.35 3.95
CA ASN A 59 13.93 -4.01 5.06
C ASN A 59 13.53 -2.74 5.81
N ILE A 60 12.76 -1.86 5.17
CA ILE A 60 12.35 -0.56 5.72
C ILE A 60 10.83 -0.49 5.66
N ARG A 61 10.17 -0.48 6.83
CA ARG A 61 8.71 -0.27 6.92
C ARG A 61 8.31 0.92 6.06
N LEU A 62 7.34 0.70 5.19
CA LEU A 62 6.88 1.73 4.26
C LEU A 62 6.39 2.96 5.04
N SER A 63 7.04 4.10 4.85
CA SER A 63 6.65 5.34 5.52
C SER A 63 5.21 5.75 5.14
N SER A 64 4.47 6.31 6.10
CA SER A 64 3.09 6.76 5.87
C SER A 64 2.98 7.78 4.73
N ASP A 65 4.00 8.62 4.53
CA ASP A 65 4.01 9.63 3.46
C ASP A 65 4.17 8.98 2.09
N PHE A 66 4.99 7.95 1.98
CA PHE A 66 5.13 7.18 0.75
C PHE A 66 3.86 6.37 0.43
N ALA A 67 3.23 5.75 1.45
CA ALA A 67 1.91 5.14 1.29
C ALA A 67 0.87 6.14 0.78
N CYS A 68 0.88 7.38 1.28
CA CYS A 68 -0.01 8.44 0.84
C CYS A 68 0.22 8.81 -0.64
N LEU A 69 1.48 8.89 -1.06
CA LEU A 69 1.83 9.13 -2.46
C LEU A 69 1.38 7.98 -3.38
N LEU A 70 1.64 6.73 -2.98
CA LEU A 70 1.19 5.54 -3.72
C LEU A 70 -0.33 5.57 -3.88
N ASP A 71 -1.04 5.78 -2.77
CA ASP A 71 -2.50 5.82 -2.71
C ASP A 71 -3.08 6.89 -3.65
N ALA A 72 -2.53 8.11 -3.61
CA ALA A 72 -2.95 9.19 -4.51
C ALA A 72 -2.69 8.87 -5.99
N LEU A 73 -1.53 8.29 -6.31
CA LEU A 73 -1.16 7.92 -7.69
C LEU A 73 -2.04 6.81 -8.26
N PHE A 74 -2.33 5.79 -7.46
CA PHE A 74 -3.19 4.70 -7.86
C PHE A 74 -4.62 5.19 -8.13
N HIS A 75 -5.16 6.05 -7.27
CA HIS A 75 -6.48 6.65 -7.48
C HIS A 75 -6.53 7.62 -8.68
N LEU A 76 -5.44 8.35 -8.95
CA LEU A 76 -5.38 9.29 -10.08
C LEU A 76 -5.33 8.58 -11.43
N HIS A 77 -4.70 7.40 -11.49
CA HIS A 77 -4.48 6.66 -12.72
C HIS A 77 -4.98 5.21 -12.65
N ALA A 78 -6.11 4.96 -11.98
CA ALA A 78 -6.65 3.62 -11.66
C ALA A 78 -6.61 2.65 -12.85
N THR A 79 -7.08 3.08 -14.03
CA THR A 79 -7.11 2.24 -15.25
C THR A 79 -5.72 1.76 -15.69
N ASN A 80 -4.68 2.56 -15.43
CA ASN A 80 -3.29 2.25 -15.78
C ASN A 80 -2.53 1.57 -14.63
N THR A 81 -2.86 1.91 -13.38
CA THR A 81 -2.16 1.47 -12.17
C THR A 81 -2.62 0.13 -11.66
N CYS A 82 -3.90 -0.19 -11.83
CA CYS A 82 -4.50 -1.43 -11.34
C CYS A 82 -4.14 -2.63 -12.24
N GLN A 83 -2.88 -2.80 -12.63
CA GLN A 83 -2.41 -4.00 -13.33
C GLN A 83 -1.68 -4.92 -12.34
N PRO A 84 -1.81 -6.26 -12.48
CA PRO A 84 -1.16 -7.21 -11.56
C PRO A 84 0.33 -6.96 -11.34
N LEU A 85 1.05 -6.53 -12.38
CA LEU A 85 2.48 -6.23 -12.34
C LEU A 85 2.85 -5.11 -11.34
N HIS A 86 1.92 -4.19 -11.06
CA HIS A 86 2.13 -3.03 -10.17
C HIS A 86 1.56 -3.27 -8.79
N THR A 87 0.50 -4.07 -8.69
CA THR A 87 -0.15 -4.42 -7.43
C THR A 87 0.62 -5.53 -6.68
N GLU A 88 1.23 -6.48 -7.39
CA GLU A 88 1.96 -7.60 -6.76
C GLU A 88 3.13 -7.17 -5.85
N PRO A 89 3.97 -6.19 -6.22
CA PRO A 89 4.99 -5.64 -5.30
C PRO A 89 4.38 -5.03 -4.03
N LEU A 90 3.21 -4.40 -4.13
CA LEU A 90 2.51 -3.83 -2.97
C LEU A 90 2.05 -4.91 -1.99
N LEU A 91 1.68 -6.09 -2.50
CA LEU A 91 1.27 -7.22 -1.68
C LEU A 91 2.43 -7.74 -0.81
N ARG A 92 3.66 -7.70 -1.33
CA ARG A 92 4.86 -8.16 -0.60
C ARG A 92 5.27 -7.25 0.55
N ILE A 93 4.96 -5.96 0.45
CA ILE A 93 5.28 -4.96 1.48
C ILE A 93 4.10 -4.72 2.44
N TYR A 94 2.92 -5.27 2.13
CA TYR A 94 1.73 -5.15 2.95
C TYR A 94 1.87 -6.02 4.21
N GLY A 95 1.86 -5.40 5.39
CA GLY A 95 2.02 -6.08 6.67
C GLY A 95 0.72 -6.60 7.27
N GLY A 96 -0.43 -6.20 6.71
CA GLY A 96 -1.75 -6.57 7.23
C GLY A 96 -2.08 -5.96 8.59
N THR A 97 -1.44 -4.86 9.00
CA THR A 97 -1.63 -4.23 10.31
C THR A 97 -2.56 -3.02 10.27
N MET A 98 -2.91 -2.48 11.45
CA MET A 98 -3.67 -1.23 11.58
C MET A 98 -2.84 0.04 11.34
N SER A 99 -1.60 -0.09 10.87
CA SER A 99 -0.76 1.06 10.49
C SER A 99 -1.44 1.91 9.41
N ALA A 100 -1.12 3.22 9.37
CA ALA A 100 -1.66 4.09 8.33
C ALA A 100 -1.20 3.67 6.92
N SER A 101 0.04 3.17 6.82
CA SER A 101 0.61 2.66 5.58
C SER A 101 -0.14 1.42 5.07
N ASP A 102 -0.33 0.42 5.93
CA ASP A 102 -1.04 -0.81 5.55
C ASP A 102 -2.50 -0.54 5.19
N ARG A 103 -3.18 0.35 5.94
CA ARG A 103 -4.56 0.73 5.60
C ARG A 103 -4.69 1.38 4.22
N ARG A 104 -3.70 2.18 3.81
CA ARG A 104 -3.65 2.76 2.46
C ARG A 104 -3.32 1.72 1.40
N LEU A 105 -2.38 0.81 1.67
CA LEU A 105 -2.09 -0.30 0.78
C LEU A 105 -3.34 -1.17 0.56
N LEU A 106 -4.10 -1.47 1.61
CA LEU A 106 -5.38 -2.18 1.51
C LEU A 106 -6.40 -1.41 0.65
N SER A 107 -6.48 -0.08 0.79
CA SER A 107 -7.34 0.76 -0.06
C SER A 107 -6.96 0.65 -1.55
N ILE A 108 -5.65 0.63 -1.86
CA ILE A 108 -5.15 0.41 -3.21
C ILE A 108 -5.54 -0.98 -3.74
N MET A 109 -5.45 -2.04 -2.91
CA MET A 109 -5.85 -3.39 -3.32
C MET A 109 -7.34 -3.45 -3.67
N ARG A 110 -8.18 -2.79 -2.88
CA ARG A 110 -9.61 -2.69 -3.15
C ARG A 110 -9.93 -1.90 -4.42
N LEU A 111 -9.17 -0.85 -4.69
CA LEU A 111 -9.27 -0.12 -5.96
C LEU A 111 -8.95 -1.05 -7.14
N PHE A 112 -7.94 -1.92 -6.98
CA PHE A 112 -7.61 -2.93 -7.99
C PHE A 112 -8.76 -3.93 -8.22
N GLU A 113 -9.37 -4.46 -7.16
CA GLU A 113 -10.55 -5.32 -7.27
C GLU A 113 -11.71 -4.61 -7.99
N ALA A 114 -11.99 -3.36 -7.60
CA ALA A 114 -13.07 -2.57 -8.20
C ALA A 114 -12.85 -2.31 -9.70
N GLU A 115 -11.61 -2.04 -10.13
CA GLU A 115 -11.26 -1.76 -11.53
C GLU A 115 -11.16 -3.03 -12.39
N LYS A 116 -10.73 -4.16 -11.82
CA LYS A 116 -10.50 -5.41 -12.57
C LYS A 116 -11.63 -6.42 -12.49
N HIS A 117 -12.61 -6.21 -11.62
CA HIS A 117 -13.72 -7.16 -11.38
C HIS A 117 -13.23 -8.58 -11.04
N THR A 118 -12.01 -8.69 -10.52
CA THR A 118 -11.42 -9.94 -10.04
C THR A 118 -11.52 -9.96 -8.52
N SER A 119 -12.07 -11.03 -7.95
CA SER A 119 -12.26 -11.10 -6.50
C SER A 119 -10.94 -11.01 -5.74
N ASP A 120 -10.90 -10.14 -4.72
CA ASP A 120 -9.74 -9.91 -3.84
C ASP A 120 -9.24 -11.19 -3.18
N SER A 121 -10.07 -12.23 -3.06
CA SER A 121 -9.73 -13.51 -2.44
C SER A 121 -8.57 -14.23 -3.13
N THR A 122 -8.49 -14.20 -4.47
CA THR A 122 -7.38 -14.87 -5.19
C THR A 122 -6.08 -14.10 -5.10
N PHE A 123 -6.16 -12.78 -5.00
CA PHE A 123 -5.02 -11.90 -4.85
C PHE A 123 -4.50 -11.90 -3.41
N SER A 124 -5.40 -11.85 -2.43
CA SER A 124 -5.12 -11.90 -1.00
C SER A 124 -4.70 -13.29 -0.52
N ALA A 125 -5.14 -14.38 -1.17
CA ALA A 125 -4.69 -15.73 -0.83
C ALA A 125 -3.18 -15.96 -1.09
N ARG A 126 -2.53 -15.09 -1.89
CA ARG A 126 -1.08 -15.12 -2.14
C ARG A 126 -0.28 -14.36 -1.08
N TRP A 127 -0.95 -13.52 -0.29
CA TRP A 127 -0.33 -12.74 0.78
C TRP A 127 0.05 -13.63 1.96
N SER A 128 1.14 -13.30 2.65
CA SER A 128 1.49 -13.92 3.92
C SER A 128 1.91 -12.84 4.93
N PRO A 129 1.57 -13.00 6.22
CA PRO A 129 2.10 -12.15 7.27
C PRO A 129 3.62 -12.31 7.48
N THR A 130 4.24 -13.34 6.92
CA THR A 130 5.70 -13.54 6.90
C THR A 130 6.30 -13.08 5.58
N LEU A 131 7.29 -12.18 5.66
CA LEU A 131 7.89 -11.50 4.51
C LEU A 131 8.63 -12.45 3.53
N ASP A 132 9.10 -13.59 4.02
CA ASP A 132 9.92 -14.54 3.26
C ASP A 132 9.09 -15.65 2.58
N ALA A 133 7.78 -15.69 2.80
CA ALA A 133 6.92 -16.75 2.29
C ALA A 133 5.74 -16.17 1.52
N SER A 134 5.52 -16.62 0.28
CA SER A 134 4.21 -16.46 -0.37
C SER A 134 3.31 -17.62 0.08
N ALA A 135 2.10 -17.33 0.52
CA ALA A 135 1.14 -18.38 0.80
C ALA A 135 0.58 -18.95 -0.52
N THR A 136 0.32 -20.25 -0.52
CA THR A 136 -0.33 -20.97 -1.64
C THR A 136 -1.80 -21.24 -1.37
N SER A 137 -2.24 -21.06 -0.12
CA SER A 137 -3.63 -21.19 0.29
C SER A 137 -3.96 -20.26 1.47
N VAL A 138 -5.24 -19.91 1.61
CA VAL A 138 -5.74 -19.13 2.75
C VAL A 138 -5.43 -19.80 4.09
N LEU A 139 -5.45 -21.13 4.15
CA LEU A 139 -5.11 -21.87 5.37
C LEU A 139 -3.66 -21.60 5.80
N GLU A 140 -2.71 -21.55 4.86
CA GLU A 140 -1.32 -21.21 5.16
C GLU A 140 -1.20 -19.78 5.68
N VAL A 141 -1.98 -18.83 5.15
CA VAL A 141 -2.03 -17.47 5.68
C VAL A 141 -2.46 -17.48 7.14
N VAL A 142 -3.55 -18.20 7.44
CA VAL A 142 -4.11 -18.29 8.80
C VAL A 142 -3.11 -18.91 9.78
N GLN A 143 -2.41 -19.96 9.35
CA GLN A 143 -1.39 -20.64 10.16
C GLN A 143 -0.15 -19.78 10.43
N ASN A 144 0.16 -18.84 9.53
CA ASN A 144 1.33 -17.97 9.64
C ASN A 144 1.08 -16.67 10.44
N PHE A 145 -0.15 -16.41 10.89
CA PHE A 145 -0.41 -15.26 11.75
C PHE A 145 0.36 -15.34 13.07
N ASN A 146 0.90 -14.21 13.51
CA ASN A 146 1.51 -14.11 14.84
C ASN A 146 0.41 -14.24 15.91
N PRO A 147 0.46 -15.26 16.78
CA PRO A 147 -0.62 -15.56 17.72
C PRO A 147 -0.81 -14.45 18.77
N ILE A 148 0.26 -13.73 19.14
CA ILE A 148 0.19 -12.62 20.10
C ILE A 148 -0.51 -11.42 19.45
N ARG A 149 -0.15 -11.09 18.21
CA ARG A 149 -0.80 -10.01 17.44
C ARG A 149 -2.27 -10.36 17.16
N MET A 150 -2.57 -11.61 16.83
CA MET A 150 -3.94 -12.09 16.65
C MET A 150 -4.75 -11.94 17.94
N LEU A 151 -4.22 -12.42 19.07
CA LEU A 151 -4.89 -12.30 20.37
C LEU A 151 -5.18 -10.84 20.72
N ARG A 152 -4.22 -9.93 20.52
CA ARG A 152 -4.44 -8.48 20.69
C ARG A 152 -5.54 -7.95 19.78
N THR A 153 -5.54 -8.38 18.52
CA THR A 153 -6.57 -8.02 17.53
C THR A 153 -7.96 -8.46 17.98
N CYS A 154 -8.10 -9.67 18.54
CA CYS A 154 -9.35 -10.17 19.08
C CYS A 154 -9.79 -9.45 20.36
N LEU A 155 -8.85 -9.15 21.26
CA LEU A 155 -9.14 -8.46 22.54
C LEU A 155 -9.57 -7.00 22.34
N ALA A 156 -9.03 -6.35 21.31
CA ALA A 156 -9.36 -4.97 20.95
C ALA A 156 -10.15 -4.92 19.63
N PHE A 157 -11.00 -5.92 19.37
CA PHE A 157 -11.76 -6.01 18.13
C PHE A 157 -12.56 -4.72 17.90
N PRO A 158 -12.27 -3.97 16.82
CA PRO A 158 -12.75 -2.61 16.68
C PRO A 158 -14.21 -2.57 16.20
N ASN A 159 -15.09 -1.98 17.02
CA ASN A 159 -16.48 -1.69 16.62
C ASN A 159 -16.61 -0.60 15.55
N TRP A 160 -15.52 0.12 15.27
CA TRP A 160 -15.42 1.27 14.38
C TRP A 160 -14.77 0.96 13.02
N ARG A 161 -14.33 -0.28 12.78
CA ARG A 161 -13.76 -0.71 11.50
C ARG A 161 -14.81 -1.54 10.75
N ARG A 162 -15.28 -1.03 9.59
CA ARG A 162 -16.32 -1.67 8.76
C ARG A 162 -15.94 -1.63 7.29
N PHE A 163 -16.51 -2.53 6.50
CA PHE A 163 -16.41 -2.48 5.03
C PHE A 163 -17.14 -1.23 4.50
N GLY A 164 -16.52 -0.54 3.54
CA GLY A 164 -17.13 0.62 2.86
C GLY A 164 -16.94 1.98 3.54
N GLU A 165 -16.43 2.04 4.78
CA GLU A 165 -16.17 3.30 5.49
C GLU A 165 -14.67 3.64 5.43
N GLU A 166 -14.14 4.02 4.26
CA GLU A 166 -12.73 4.45 4.13
C GLU A 166 -12.54 5.97 4.25
N LYS A 167 -13.56 6.77 3.92
CA LYS A 167 -13.46 8.24 3.92
C LYS A 167 -13.84 8.91 5.25
N ASP A 168 -14.70 8.27 6.04
CA ASP A 168 -15.25 8.85 7.28
C ASP A 168 -15.04 7.98 8.54
N ALA A 169 -14.36 6.83 8.41
CA ALA A 169 -14.04 6.02 9.58
C ALA A 169 -13.18 6.84 10.52
N LYS A 170 -13.68 7.06 11.75
CA LYS A 170 -12.89 7.57 12.87
C LYS A 170 -11.54 6.88 12.79
N GLN A 171 -10.47 7.65 12.60
CA GLN A 171 -9.11 7.11 12.61
C GLN A 171 -8.90 6.51 14.00
N GLY A 172 -9.24 5.24 14.16
CA GLY A 172 -8.87 4.54 15.37
C GLY A 172 -7.35 4.41 15.42
N PRO A 173 -6.83 4.04 16.59
CA PRO A 173 -5.40 4.06 16.85
C PRO A 173 -4.65 3.31 15.74
N ALA A 174 -3.64 3.97 15.17
CA ALA A 174 -2.69 3.34 14.27
C ALA A 174 -1.80 2.41 15.11
N ASP A 175 -2.30 1.21 15.38
CA ASP A 175 -1.58 0.21 16.16
C ASP A 175 -0.95 -0.85 15.25
N GLU A 176 0.34 -0.68 14.99
CA GLU A 176 1.13 -1.64 14.20
C GLU A 176 1.31 -3.00 14.91
N LEU A 177 0.94 -3.08 16.19
CA LEU A 177 0.96 -4.30 16.99
C LEU A 177 -0.34 -5.10 16.90
N MET A 178 -1.28 -4.68 16.05
CA MET A 178 -2.54 -5.36 15.75
C MET A 178 -2.67 -5.60 14.24
N TYR A 179 -3.29 -6.72 13.85
CA TYR A 179 -3.71 -6.93 12.47
C TYR A 179 -4.91 -6.03 12.15
N ASP A 180 -5.07 -5.60 10.90
CA ASP A 180 -6.33 -4.99 10.45
C ASP A 180 -7.38 -6.10 10.38
N PRO A 181 -8.46 -6.06 11.16
CA PRO A 181 -9.48 -7.12 11.14
C PRO A 181 -10.11 -7.33 9.76
N LEU A 182 -10.08 -6.32 8.89
CA LEU A 182 -10.55 -6.47 7.51
C LEU A 182 -9.76 -7.53 6.75
N ILE A 183 -8.49 -7.79 7.11
CA ILE A 183 -7.69 -8.83 6.47
C ILE A 183 -8.32 -10.21 6.64
N MET A 184 -8.93 -10.48 7.81
CA MET A 184 -9.58 -11.76 8.08
C MET A 184 -10.86 -11.96 7.27
N ILE A 185 -11.44 -10.87 6.76
CA ILE A 185 -12.70 -10.91 6.03
C ILE A 185 -12.46 -10.92 4.51
N VAL A 186 -11.32 -10.40 4.04
CA VAL A 186 -10.92 -10.46 2.62
C VAL A 186 -10.10 -11.70 2.24
N LEU A 187 -9.61 -12.45 3.24
CA LEU A 187 -9.03 -13.80 3.07
C LEU A 187 -10.12 -14.86 2.90
#